data_AF-A0A967T7U4-F1
#
_entry.id   AF-A0A967T7U4-F1
#
_cell.length_a   1.000
_cell.length_b   1.000
_cell.length_c   1.000
_cell.angle_alpha   90.00
_cell.angle_beta   90.00
_cell.angle_gamma   90.00
#
_symmetry.space_group_name_H-M   'P 1'
#
loop_
_entity.id
_entity.type
_entity.pdbx_description
1 polymer ?
#
loop_
_entity_poly.entity_id
_entity_poly.type
_entity_poly.pdbx_seq_one_letter_code
_entity_poly.pdbx_strand_id
1 'polypeptide(L)' 'NHHPDIMIIYNTVQLSVTTHDAGGLTEKDFELAKKVNELA' A
#
# COMPACT_ATOMS: atom_id res chain seq x y z
N ASN A 1 -4.35 6.17 -9.52
CA ASN A 1 -4.54 4.89 -10.22
C ASN A 1 -3.45 3.91 -9.81
N HIS A 2 -3.36 3.67 -8.50
CA HIS A 2 -2.48 2.72 -7.83
C HIS A 2 -3.01 2.65 -6.40
N HIS A 3 -3.74 1.59 -6.07
CA HIS A 3 -4.57 1.52 -4.88
C HIS A 3 -4.13 0.33 -4.02
N PRO A 4 -4.00 0.50 -2.70
CA PRO A 4 -3.73 -0.62 -1.80
C PRO A 4 -5.01 -1.40 -1.50
N ASP A 5 -4.84 -2.66 -1.14
CA ASP A 5 -5.83 -3.42 -0.39
C ASP A 5 -5.77 -3.01 1.09
N ILE A 6 -6.94 -2.71 1.66
CA ILE A 6 -7.06 -2.17 3.03
C ILE A 6 -7.91 -3.09 3.88
N MET A 7 -7.38 -3.47 5.04
CA MET A 7 -8.12 -4.15 6.10
C MET A 7 -8.08 -3.32 7.37
N ILE A 8 -9.26 -3.08 7.96
CA ILE A 8 -9.40 -2.29 9.18
C ILE A 8 -10.00 -3.17 10.28
N ILE A 9 -9.31 -3.29 11.41
CA ILE A 9 -9.74 -4.06 12.58
C ILE A 9 -9.69 -3.15 13.80
N TYR A 10 -10.83 -2.56 14.14
CA TYR A 10 -10.96 -1.54 15.19
C TYR A 10 -9.96 -0.38 14.99
N ASN A 11 -8.87 -0.35 15.76
CA ASN A 11 -7.83 0.67 15.71
C ASN A 11 -6.59 0.24 14.89
N THR A 12 -6.60 -0.95 14.30
CA THR A 12 -5.50 -1.47 13.47
C THR A 12 -5.84 -1.35 12.00
N VAL A 13 -4.93 -0.81 11.20
CA VAL A 13 -5.04 -0.73 9.74
C VAL A 13 -3.90 -1.54 9.12
N GLN A 14 -4.25 -2.55 8.34
CA GLN A 14 -3.31 -3.31 7.53
C GLN A 14 -3.48 -2.91 6.07
N LEU A 15 -2.36 -2.57 5.43
CA LEU A 15 -2.29 -2.18 4.02
C LEU A 15 -1.41 -3.17 3.26
N SER A 16 -1.87 -3.62 2.11
CA SER A 16 -1.08 -4.39 1.14
C SER A 16 -1.12 -3.66 -0.20
N VAL A 17 0.03 -3.50 -0.86
CA VAL A 17 0.10 -2.83 -2.16
C VAL A 17 1.00 -3.61 -3.10
N THR A 18 0.53 -3.83 -4.32
CA THR A 18 1.29 -4.44 -5.41
C THR A 18 0.83 -3.84 -6.73
N THR A 19 1.73 -3.71 -7.70
CA THR A 19 1.37 -3.30 -9.05
C THR A 19 0.95 -4.51 -9.88
N HIS A 20 -0.35 -4.79 -9.91
CA HIS A 20 -0.91 -5.97 -10.60
C HIS A 20 -0.47 -6.06 -12.07
N ASP A 21 -0.50 -4.93 -12.79
CA ASP A 21 -0.14 -4.88 -14.22
C ASP A 21 1.34 -5.22 -14.48
N ALA A 22 2.21 -4.98 -13.50
CA ALA A 22 3.62 -5.32 -13.59
C ALA A 22 3.91 -6.77 -13.15
N GLY A 23 2.90 -7.49 -12.65
CA GLY A 23 3.06 -8.84 -12.10
C GLY A 23 3.96 -8.90 -10.86
N GLY A 24 4.17 -7.78 -10.17
CA GLY A 24 5.12 -7.67 -9.06
C GLY A 24 5.22 -6.27 -8.47
N LEU A 25 6.27 -6.07 -7.68
CA LEU A 25 6.54 -4.77 -7.05
C LEU A 25 7.17 -3.79 -8.04
N THR A 26 6.72 -2.55 -7.98
CA THR A 26 7.32 -1.42 -8.68
C THR A 26 7.65 -0.30 -7.70
N GLU A 27 8.35 0.72 -8.17
CA GLU A 27 8.67 1.92 -7.38
C GLU A 27 7.42 2.60 -6.78
N LYS A 28 6.28 2.53 -7.48
CA LYS A 28 5.00 3.07 -6.99
C LYS A 28 4.53 2.41 -5.69
N ASP A 29 4.82 1.12 -5.52
CA ASP A 29 4.49 0.37 -4.31
C ASP A 29 5.30 0.91 -3.12
N PHE A 30 6.59 1.15 -3.33
CA PHE A 30 7.47 1.70 -2.30
C PHE A 30 7.16 3.17 -1.98
N GLU A 31 6.82 3.99 -2.98
CA GLU A 31 6.38 5.37 -2.76
C GLU A 31 5.09 5.43 -1.94
N LEU A 32 4.12 4.55 -2.21
CA LEU A 32 2.89 4.48 -1.43
C LEU A 32 3.19 4.06 0.01
N ALA A 33 4.00 3.01 0.20
CA ALA A 33 4.39 2.54 1.52
C ALA A 33 5.11 3.63 2.34
N LYS A 34 5.98 4.42 1.71
CA LYS A 34 6.65 5.55 2.35
C LYS A 34 5.66 6.61 2.83
N LYS A 35 4.70 7.00 2.00
CA LYS A 35 3.66 7.99 2.38
C LYS A 35 2.83 7.53 3.56
N VAL A 36 2.48 6.24 3.61
CA VAL A 36 1.79 5.65 4.76
C VAL A 36 2.64 5.79 6.02
N ASN A 37 3.93 5.48 5.94
CA ASN A 37 4.84 5.56 7.08
C ASN A 37 5.08 7.00 7.57
N GLU A 38 4.90 8.00 6.72
CA GLU A 38 4.96 9.42 7.12
C GLU A 38 3.67 9.90 7.82
N LEU A 39 2.55 9.18 7.67
CA LEU A 39 1.25 9.50 8.26
C LEU A 39 0.97 8.74 9.57
N ALA A 40 1.73 7.69 9.84
CA ALA A 40 1.65 6.86 11.04
C ALA A 40 2.45 7.48 12.20
#